data_AF-E9HMN4-F1
#
_entry.id   AF-E9HMN4-F1
#
_cell.length_a   1.000
_cell.length_b   1.000
_cell.length_c   1.000
_cell.angle_alpha   90.00
_cell.angle_beta   90.00
_cell.angle_gamma   90.00
#
_symmetry.space_group_name_H-M   'P 1'
#
loop_
_entity.id
_entity.type
_entity.pdbx_description
1 polymer ?
#
loop_
_entity_poly.entity_id
_entity_poly.type
_entity_poly.pdbx_seq_one_letter_code
_entity_poly.pdbx_strand_id
1 'polypeptide(L)'
;MTTGQVKLADLGLARIYDVHTVLNLVVTLWYRSPEVLLTTTYATPVDIWSCGCIFAELYRRKPLFSGQSEADQLSKTFELQNV
;
A
#
# COMPACT_ATOMS: atom_id res chain seq x y z
N MET A 1 -3.63 31.58 -8.36
CA MET A 1 -3.10 30.28 -8.83
C MET A 1 -2.75 29.44 -7.62
N THR A 2 -3.39 28.28 -7.45
CA THR A 2 -3.00 27.33 -6.41
C THR A 2 -1.71 26.62 -6.84
N THR A 3 -0.70 26.59 -5.97
CA THR A 3 0.69 26.24 -6.27
C THR A 3 0.96 24.74 -6.44
N GLY A 4 -0.03 23.93 -6.82
CA GLY A 4 0.14 22.49 -7.04
C GLY A 4 0.66 21.71 -5.81
N GLN A 5 0.45 22.23 -4.60
CA GLN A 5 0.97 21.61 -3.38
C GLN A 5 0.18 20.34 -3.04
N VAL A 6 0.91 19.24 -2.84
CA VAL A 6 0.37 17.98 -2.32
C VAL A 6 0.76 17.86 -0.84
N LYS A 7 -0.21 17.50 0.00
CA LYS A 7 -0.02 17.28 1.44
C LYS A 7 -0.65 15.95 1.82
N LEU A 8 0.04 15.17 2.65
CA LEU A 8 -0.55 13.97 3.25
C LEU A 8 -1.62 14.38 4.26
N ALA A 9 -2.68 13.58 4.35
CA ALA A 9 -3.78 13.76 5.28
C ALA A 9 -4.10 12.42 5.95
N ASP A 10 -4.94 12.47 6.99
CA ASP A 10 -5.41 11.30 7.74
C ASP A 10 -4.28 10.43 8.33
N LEU A 11 -3.62 10.97 9.37
CA LEU A 11 -2.58 10.27 10.13
C LEU A 11 -3.16 9.39 11.26
N GLY A 12 -4.45 9.01 11.19
CA GLY A 12 -5.13 8.25 12.25
C GLY A 12 -4.50 6.87 12.54
N LEU A 13 -3.79 6.32 11.54
CA LEU A 13 -3.08 5.04 11.63
C LEU A 13 -1.55 5.20 11.70
N ALA A 14 -1.02 6.43 11.72
CA ALA A 14 0.42 6.67 11.76
C ALA A 14 1.01 6.22 13.11
N ARG A 15 2.17 5.56 13.08
CA ARG A 15 2.86 5.04 14.28
C ARG A 15 4.37 5.24 14.16
N ILE A 16 5.01 5.49 15.30
CA ILE A 16 6.48 5.43 15.40
C ILE A 16 6.87 3.96 15.45
N TYR A 17 7.78 3.54 14.58
CA TYR A 17 8.23 2.16 14.52
C TYR A 17 9.04 1.79 15.76
N ASP A 18 8.67 0.70 16.43
CA ASP A 18 9.50 -0.03 17.39
C ASP A 18 9.63 -1.48 16.91
N VAL A 19 10.76 -2.12 17.19
CA VAL A 19 11.26 -3.40 16.62
C VAL A 19 10.28 -4.57 16.83
N HIS A 20 9.30 -4.42 17.72
CA HIS A 20 8.34 -5.46 18.11
C HIS A 20 6.88 -5.19 17.71
N THR A 21 6.61 -4.14 16.93
CA THR A 21 5.21 -3.76 16.63
C THR A 21 4.68 -4.52 15.41
N VAL A 22 3.95 -5.62 15.64
CA VAL A 22 3.10 -6.23 14.61
C VAL A 22 1.84 -5.38 14.48
N LEU A 23 1.70 -4.70 13.36
CA LEU A 23 0.59 -3.79 13.10
C LEU A 23 -0.48 -4.51 12.25
N ASN A 24 -1.64 -4.81 12.82
CA ASN A 24 -2.81 -5.24 12.03
C ASN A 24 -3.55 -4.01 11.53
N LEU A 25 -3.05 -3.40 10.44
CA LEU A 25 -3.64 -2.20 9.86
C LEU A 25 -4.78 -2.55 8.90
N VAL A 26 -5.99 -2.07 9.22
CA VAL A 26 -7.12 -2.09 8.30
C VAL A 26 -7.02 -0.87 7.39
N VAL A 27 -6.34 -1.04 6.26
CA VAL A 27 -6.24 -0.04 5.18
C VAL A 27 -7.08 -0.48 3.98
N THR A 28 -7.33 0.41 3.02
CA THR A 28 -7.87 0.03 1.71
C THR A 28 -6.98 -1.04 1.07
N LEU A 29 -7.56 -2.19 0.73
CA LEU A 29 -6.85 -3.41 0.32
C LEU A 29 -5.88 -3.20 -0.86
N TRP A 30 -6.23 -2.34 -1.81
CA TRP A 30 -5.56 -2.16 -3.10
C TRP A 30 -4.12 -1.62 -3.00
N TYR A 31 -3.78 -0.98 -1.89
CA TYR A 31 -2.47 -0.36 -1.68
C TYR A 31 -1.61 -1.12 -0.66
N ARG A 32 -2.07 -2.24 -0.11
CA ARG A 32 -1.30 -3.04 0.86
C ARG A 32 -0.17 -3.79 0.17
N SER A 33 0.97 -3.86 0.84
CA SER A 33 2.13 -4.63 0.38
C SER A 33 1.99 -6.13 0.67
N PRO A 34 2.72 -7.00 -0.06
CA PRO A 34 2.66 -8.45 0.14
C PRO A 34 2.94 -8.87 1.58
N GLU A 35 3.94 -8.29 2.23
CA GLU A 35 4.34 -8.60 3.60
C GLU A 35 3.25 -8.24 4.64
N VAL A 36 2.45 -7.21 4.36
CA VAL A 36 1.26 -6.86 5.16
C VAL A 36 0.15 -7.88 4.94
N LEU A 37 -0.11 -8.29 3.70
CA LEU A 37 -1.11 -9.31 3.36
C LEU A 37 -0.75 -10.69 3.92
N LEU A 38 0.56 -10.98 4.04
CA LEU A 38 1.08 -12.20 4.64
C LEU A 38 1.16 -12.15 6.17
N THR A 39 0.71 -11.06 6.80
CA THR A 39 0.73 -10.86 8.27
C THR A 39 2.12 -11.02 8.89
N THR A 40 3.16 -10.67 8.15
CA THR A 40 4.55 -10.74 8.61
C THR A 40 4.96 -9.45 9.31
N THR A 41 6.13 -9.45 9.96
CA THR A 41 6.73 -8.20 10.45
C THR A 41 7.07 -7.30 9.26
N TYR A 42 6.56 -6.07 9.27
CA TYR A 42 6.90 -5.08 8.28
C TYR A 42 7.63 -3.89 8.91
N ALA A 43 7.93 -2.87 8.11
CA ALA A 43 8.62 -1.65 8.52
C ALA A 43 8.13 -0.47 7.65
N THR A 44 8.84 0.65 7.67
CA THR A 44 8.58 1.81 6.80
C THR A 44 8.52 1.52 5.28
N PRO A 45 9.11 0.45 4.70
CA PRO A 45 9.00 0.19 3.26
C PRO A 45 7.57 -0.05 2.73
N VAL A 46 6.61 -0.42 3.59
CA VAL A 46 5.21 -0.61 3.17
C VAL A 46 4.57 0.67 2.64
N ASP A 47 5.04 1.83 3.12
CA ASP A 47 4.57 3.13 2.65
C ASP A 47 5.06 3.40 1.22
N ILE A 48 6.29 2.97 0.90
CA ILE A 48 6.87 3.08 -0.45
C ILE A 48 6.07 2.22 -1.44
N TRP A 49 5.68 1.00 -1.03
CA TRP A 49 4.80 0.16 -1.83
C TRP A 49 3.49 0.86 -2.17
N SER A 50 2.83 1.40 -1.14
CA SER A 50 1.56 2.13 -1.28
C SER A 50 1.71 3.33 -2.23
N CYS A 51 2.79 4.12 -2.07
CA CYS A 51 3.11 5.22 -2.98
C CYS A 51 3.32 4.76 -4.43
N GLY A 52 3.97 3.61 -4.65
CA GLY A 52 4.16 3.02 -5.97
C GLY A 52 2.85 2.65 -6.64
N CYS A 53 1.93 2.02 -5.90
CA CYS A 53 0.59 1.71 -6.38
C CYS A 53 -0.20 2.97 -6.78
N ILE A 54 -0.17 4.02 -5.95
CA ILE A 54 -0.82 5.31 -6.24
C ILE A 54 -0.20 5.97 -7.47
N PHE A 55 1.12 5.98 -7.58
CA PHE A 55 1.81 6.56 -8.74
C PHE A 55 1.44 5.84 -10.04
N ALA A 56 1.42 4.51 -10.03
CA ALA A 56 1.01 3.72 -11.18
C ALA A 56 -0.47 3.95 -11.54
N GLU A 57 -1.35 4.09 -10.54
CA GLU A 57 -2.76 4.40 -10.74
C GLU A 57 -2.95 5.79 -11.36
N LEU A 58 -2.22 6.81 -10.90
CA LEU A 58 -2.25 8.14 -11.49
C LEU A 58 -1.84 8.13 -12.97
N TYR A 59 -0.82 7.33 -13.32
CA TYR A 59 -0.37 7.16 -14.70
C TYR A 59 -1.41 6.42 -15.56
N ARG A 60 -1.97 5.31 -15.05
CA ARG A 60 -2.90 4.43 -15.79
C ARG A 60 -4.36 4.89 -15.77
N ARG A 61 -4.71 5.83 -14.88
CA ARG A 61 -6.08 6.23 -14.54
C ARG A 61 -6.97 5.06 -14.07
N LYS A 62 -6.35 3.98 -13.62
CA LYS A 62 -6.99 2.76 -13.11
C LYS A 62 -6.11 2.16 -12.01
N PRO A 63 -6.69 1.59 -10.94
CA PRO A 63 -5.92 0.96 -9.87
C PRO A 63 -4.94 -0.07 -10.42
N LEU A 64 -3.72 -0.08 -9.87
CA LEU A 64 -2.71 -1.07 -10.27
C LEU A 64 -3.15 -2.49 -9.89
N PHE A 65 -3.69 -2.64 -8.68
CA PHE A 65 -4.22 -3.88 -8.15
C PHE A 65 -5.61 -3.61 -7.57
N SER A 66 -6.61 -4.34 -8.04
CA SER A 66 -8.00 -4.20 -7.59
C SER A 66 -8.51 -5.50 -6.97
N GLY A 67 -7.79 -5.99 -5.95
CA GLY A 67 -8.14 -7.21 -5.23
C GLY A 67 -9.50 -7.13 -4.55
N GLN A 68 -10.27 -8.21 -4.60
CA GLN A 68 -11.55 -8.37 -3.87
C GLN A 68 -11.37 -9.06 -2.51
N SER A 69 -10.24 -9.74 -2.31
CA SER A 69 -9.83 -10.37 -1.06
C SER A 69 -8.31 -10.27 -0.91
N GLU A 70 -7.78 -10.54 0.29
CA GLU A 70 -6.32 -10.53 0.52
C GLU A 70 -5.60 -11.52 -0.38
N ALA A 71 -6.19 -12.70 -0.61
CA ALA A 71 -5.67 -13.68 -1.55
C ALA A 71 -5.69 -13.19 -3.00
N ASP A 72 -6.78 -12.56 -3.46
CA ASP A 72 -6.88 -12.01 -4.81
C ASP A 72 -5.89 -10.85 -5.04
N GLN A 73 -5.75 -9.97 -4.04
CA GLN A 73 -4.78 -8.88 -4.07
C GLN A 73 -3.34 -9.42 -4.19
N LEU A 74 -3.02 -10.46 -3.42
CA LEU A 74 -1.71 -11.10 -3.42
C LEU A 74 -1.43 -11.78 -4.78
N SER A 75 -2.40 -12.52 -5.33
CA SER A 75 -2.28 -13.14 -6.65
C SER A 75 -2.00 -12.11 -7.75
N LYS A 76 -2.78 -11.02 -7.81
CA LYS A 76 -2.56 -9.94 -8.79
C LYS A 76 -1.20 -9.27 -8.66
N THR A 77 -0.70 -9.16 -7.42
CA THR A 77 0.61 -8.60 -7.14
C THR A 77 1.72 -9.45 -7.76
N PHE A 78 1.67 -10.77 -7.56
CA PHE A 78 2.67 -11.69 -8.12
C PHE A 78 2.53 -11.88 -9.63
N GLU A 79 1.33 -11.81 -10.20
CA GLU A 79 1.13 -11.85 -11.66
C GLU A 79 1.88 -10.73 -12.37
N LEU A 80 1.92 -9.51 -11.79
CA LEU A 80 2.65 -8.38 -12.37
C LEU A 80 4.17 -8.55 -12.30
N GLN A 81 4.68 -9.22 -11.25
CA GLN A 81 6.13 -9.45 -11.08
C GLN A 81 6.71 -10.52 -12.01
N ASN A 82 5.85 -11.37 -12.60
CA ASN A 82 6.25 -12.43 -13.52
C ASN A 82 6.33 -11.99 -14.99
N VAL A 83 6.37 -10.67 -15.24
CA VAL A 83 6.50 -10.06 -16.57
C VAL A 83 7.95 -9.63 -16.84
#